data_AF-A0A930K849-F1
#
_entry.id   AF-A0A930K849-F1
#
_cell.length_a   1.000
_cell.length_b   1.000
_cell.length_c   1.000
_cell.angle_alpha   90.00
_cell.angle_beta   90.00
_cell.angle_gamma   90.00
#
_symmetry.space_group_name_H-M   'P 1'
#
loop_
_entity.id
_entity.type
_entity.pdbx_description
1 polymer ?
#
loop_
_entity_poly.entity_id
_entity_poly.type
_entity_poly.pdbx_seq_one_letter_code
_entity_poly.pdbx_strand_id
1 'polypeptide(L)'
;MIASVQYNDLRGTAAADVSDFYMNSLQNYLIEKFKQYDSNRYVCKGCTLWIGGQNAKPHITVSYICWDRDQHKYVRFYPSTDLTFEEIFSMFKRFEVVMGTDINEVEVNEDDTLDLK
;
A
#
# COMPACT_ATOMS: atom_id res chain seq x y z
N MET A 1 -5.19 -3.73 -13.15
CA MET A 1 -4.11 -4.53 -12.52
C MET A 1 -4.81 -5.48 -11.58
N ILE A 2 -4.64 -6.80 -11.74
CA ILE A 2 -5.35 -7.80 -10.92
C ILE A 2 -4.43 -8.14 -9.74
N ALA A 3 -4.88 -7.89 -8.51
CA ALA A 3 -4.22 -8.43 -7.33
C ALA A 3 -4.38 -9.96 -7.36
N SER A 4 -3.28 -10.70 -7.24
CA SER A 4 -3.34 -12.16 -7.07
C SER A 4 -3.68 -12.45 -5.61
N VAL A 5 -4.84 -13.04 -5.37
CA VAL A 5 -5.24 -13.50 -4.03
C VAL A 5 -4.81 -14.94 -3.84
N GLN A 6 -4.29 -15.27 -2.66
CA GLN A 6 -3.62 -16.56 -2.45
C GLN A 6 -4.60 -17.72 -2.27
N TYR A 7 -5.82 -17.48 -1.76
CA TYR A 7 -6.79 -18.53 -1.43
C TYR A 7 -8.22 -18.26 -1.93
N ASN A 8 -8.42 -17.36 -2.89
CA ASN A 8 -9.74 -16.90 -3.37
C ASN A 8 -10.69 -16.39 -2.27
N ASP A 9 -10.13 -16.11 -1.09
CA ASP A 9 -10.80 -15.68 0.14
C ASP A 9 -10.86 -14.15 0.27
N LEU A 10 -10.35 -13.44 -0.74
CA LEU A 10 -10.24 -12.00 -0.76
C LEU A 10 -10.68 -11.45 -2.11
N ARG A 11 -11.42 -10.35 -2.06
CA ARG A 11 -11.72 -9.45 -3.18
C ARG A 11 -11.56 -8.02 -2.68
N GLY A 12 -11.13 -7.09 -3.52
CA GLY A 12 -11.03 -5.70 -3.10
C GLY A 12 -10.50 -4.77 -4.17
N THR A 13 -10.56 -3.47 -3.86
CA THR A 13 -9.97 -2.43 -4.68
C THR A 13 -9.11 -1.52 -3.81
N ALA A 14 -7.99 -1.09 -4.36
CA ALA A 14 -7.15 -0.09 -3.73
C ALA A 14 -6.79 0.96 -4.78
N ALA A 15 -7.01 2.23 -4.43
CA ALA A 15 -6.54 3.38 -5.17
C ALA A 15 -5.58 4.17 -4.28
N ALA A 16 -4.33 4.29 -4.70
CA ALA A 16 -3.34 5.08 -3.98
C ALA A 16 -3.56 6.58 -4.26
N ASP A 17 -3.70 7.41 -3.21
CA ASP A 17 -3.79 8.87 -3.39
C ASP A 17 -2.41 9.46 -3.68
N VAL A 18 -1.37 8.80 -3.16
CA VAL A 18 0.04 9.11 -3.46
C VAL A 18 0.45 8.82 -4.93
N SER A 19 -0.53 8.50 -5.79
CA SER A 19 -0.37 8.47 -7.25
C SER A 19 -1.29 9.41 -8.02
N ASP A 20 -2.36 9.95 -7.40
CA ASP A 20 -3.42 10.68 -8.11
C ASP A 20 -3.15 12.19 -8.23
N PHE A 21 -2.54 12.84 -7.23
CA PHE A 21 -2.15 14.26 -7.34
C PHE A 21 -0.74 14.44 -7.90
N TYR A 22 -0.44 13.77 -9.02
CA TYR A 22 0.87 13.55 -9.65
C TYR A 22 1.61 12.32 -9.12
N MET A 23 2.25 11.57 -10.02
CA MET A 23 3.33 10.58 -9.74
C MET A 23 4.45 11.12 -8.81
N ASN A 24 4.42 12.41 -8.49
CA ASN A 24 5.30 13.10 -7.58
C ASN A 24 4.91 12.99 -6.11
N SER A 25 3.69 12.59 -5.71
CA SER A 25 3.34 12.65 -4.28
C SER A 25 4.10 11.62 -3.45
N LEU A 26 4.32 10.39 -3.94
CA LEU A 26 5.17 9.42 -3.21
C LEU A 26 6.63 9.86 -3.20
N GLN A 27 7.13 10.35 -4.33
CA GLN A 27 8.47 10.93 -4.44
C GLN A 27 8.67 12.11 -3.49
N ASN A 28 7.70 13.03 -3.42
CA ASN A 28 7.70 14.19 -2.55
C ASN A 28 7.59 13.78 -1.09
N TYR A 29 6.72 12.82 -0.76
CA TYR A 29 6.64 12.23 0.58
C TYR A 29 8.00 11.70 1.02
N LEU A 30 8.73 11.00 0.14
CA LEU A 30 10.08 10.51 0.45
C LEU A 30 11.08 11.66 0.64
N ILE A 31 11.04 12.70 -0.21
CA ILE A 31 11.88 13.91 -0.09
C ILE A 31 11.63 14.64 1.23
N GLU A 32 10.36 14.81 1.61
CA GLU A 32 9.96 15.56 2.80
C GLU A 32 10.22 14.78 4.09
N LYS A 33 9.93 13.47 4.09
CA LYS A 33 10.02 12.64 5.29
C LYS A 33 11.43 12.12 5.57
N PHE A 34 12.18 11.75 4.53
CA PHE A 34 13.48 11.10 4.69
C PHE A 34 14.60 11.99 4.16
N LYS A 35 15.22 12.77 5.05
CA LYS A 35 16.32 13.70 4.69
C LYS A 35 17.51 13.07 3.96
N GLN A 36 17.70 11.75 4.11
CA GLN A 36 18.77 10.99 3.46
C GLN A 36 18.39 10.49 2.05
N TYR A 37 17.15 10.68 1.64
CA TYR A 37 16.69 10.28 0.32
C TYR A 37 17.23 11.24 -0.75
N ASP A 38 18.10 10.72 -1.62
CA ASP A 38 18.63 11.47 -2.76
C ASP A 38 17.66 11.39 -3.95
N SER A 39 16.82 12.40 -4.09
CA SER A 39 15.85 12.49 -5.18
C SER A 39 16.46 12.84 -6.54
N ASN A 40 17.72 13.28 -6.59
CA ASN A 40 18.43 13.48 -7.85
C ASN A 40 18.84 12.14 -8.46
N ARG A 41 19.22 11.18 -7.63
CA ARG A 41 19.60 9.83 -8.06
C ARG A 41 18.42 8.87 -8.15
N TYR A 42 17.52 8.90 -7.16
CA TYR A 42 16.45 7.92 -7.04
C TYR A 42 15.08 8.48 -7.41
N VAL A 43 14.33 7.71 -8.20
CA VAL A 43 12.94 8.01 -8.58
C VAL A 43 12.02 6.93 -8.05
N CYS A 44 11.22 7.24 -7.04
CA CYS A 44 10.26 6.33 -6.48
C CYS A 44 9.14 6.01 -7.47
N LYS A 45 8.77 4.74 -7.55
CA LYS A 45 7.73 4.22 -8.44
C LYS A 45 6.58 3.55 -7.71
N GLY A 46 6.77 3.21 -6.43
CA GLY A 46 5.74 2.57 -5.63
C GLY A 46 6.28 2.08 -4.30
N CYS A 47 5.46 1.34 -3.58
CA CYS A 47 5.84 0.69 -2.34
C CYS A 47 5.30 -0.74 -2.27
N THR A 48 5.88 -1.53 -1.39
CA THR A 48 5.36 -2.82 -0.94
C THR A 48 4.95 -2.66 0.51
N LEU A 49 3.71 -3.05 0.82
CA LEU A 49 3.20 -3.16 2.17
C LEU A 49 3.09 -4.64 2.51
N TRP A 50 3.54 -5.00 3.70
CA TRP A 50 3.34 -6.34 4.25
C TRP A 50 2.85 -6.22 5.68
N ILE A 51 1.72 -6.86 5.97
CA ILE A 51 1.10 -6.88 7.30
C ILE A 51 1.13 -8.32 7.79
N GLY A 52 1.52 -8.51 9.05
CA GLY A 52 1.55 -9.82 9.67
C GLY A 52 1.46 -9.77 11.20
N GLY A 53 1.53 -10.95 11.81
CA GLY A 53 1.46 -11.11 13.26
C GLY A 53 0.14 -11.69 13.75
N GLN A 54 -0.20 -12.91 13.32
CA GLN A 54 -1.47 -13.57 13.70
C GLN A 54 -1.63 -13.88 15.20
N ASN A 55 -0.61 -13.65 16.06
CA ASN A 55 -0.67 -13.93 17.51
C ASN A 55 0.08 -12.89 18.37
N ALA A 56 0.51 -11.78 17.80
CA ALA A 56 1.17 -10.66 18.49
C ALA A 56 0.51 -9.35 18.03
N LYS A 57 0.88 -8.20 18.62
CA LYS A 57 0.41 -6.90 18.10
C LYS A 57 0.69 -6.86 16.58
N PRO A 58 -0.32 -6.60 15.74
CA PRO A 58 -0.13 -6.59 14.30
C PRO A 58 0.95 -5.57 13.97
N HIS A 59 1.80 -5.93 13.02
CA HIS A 59 2.87 -5.06 12.55
C HIS A 59 2.81 -4.96 11.05
N ILE A 60 3.25 -3.82 10.56
CA ILE A 60 3.23 -3.47 9.17
C ILE A 60 4.62 -3.01 8.76
N THR A 61 5.10 -3.55 7.66
CA THR A 61 6.38 -3.19 7.08
C THR A 61 6.16 -2.59 5.70
N VAL A 62 6.92 -1.53 5.42
CA VAL A 62 6.86 -0.80 4.15
C VAL A 62 8.24 -0.80 3.54
N SER A 63 8.32 -1.02 2.23
CA SER A 63 9.52 -0.71 1.47
C SER A 63 9.14 0.07 0.22
N TYR A 64 9.98 1.02 -0.18
CA TYR A 64 9.77 1.84 -1.37
C TYR A 64 10.61 1.30 -2.52
N ILE A 65 9.99 1.15 -3.69
CA ILE A 65 10.64 0.68 -4.91
C ILE A 65 11.03 1.91 -5.72
N CYS A 66 12.33 2.13 -5.87
CA CYS A 66 12.87 3.30 -6.56
C CYS A 66 13.80 2.86 -7.71
N TRP A 67 13.75 3.61 -8.81
CA TRP A 67 14.71 3.50 -9.90
C TRP A 67 15.97 4.27 -9.55
N ASP A 68 17.10 3.59 -9.52
CA ASP A 68 18.43 4.19 -9.41
C ASP A 68 18.89 4.64 -10.80
N ARG A 69 19.00 5.96 -11.01
CA ARG A 69 19.40 6.54 -12.29
C ARG A 69 20.84 6.21 -12.66
N ASP A 70 21.72 6.07 -11.68
CA ASP A 70 23.16 5.88 -11.92
C ASP A 70 23.48 4.42 -12.26
N GLN A 71 22.80 3.49 -11.59
CA GLN A 71 23.03 2.05 -11.73
C GLN A 71 22.03 1.36 -12.67
N HIS A 72 21.07 2.12 -13.21
CA HIS A 72 20.01 1.64 -14.10
C HIS A 72 19.31 0.38 -13.58
N LYS A 73 18.92 0.37 -12.31
CA LYS A 73 18.23 -0.76 -11.67
C LYS A 73 17.21 -0.30 -10.63
N TYR A 74 16.30 -1.19 -10.25
CA TYR A 74 15.42 -0.97 -9.11
C TYR A 74 16.11 -1.34 -7.79
N VAL A 75 15.92 -0.49 -6.79
CA VAL A 75 16.36 -0.70 -5.41
C VAL A 75 15.18 -0.57 -4.45
N ARG A 76 15.29 -1.19 -3.27
CA ARG A 76 14.31 -1.05 -2.19
C ARG A 76 14.87 -0.21 -1.05
N PHE A 77 14.11 0.81 -0.66
CA PHE A 77 14.37 1.59 0.54
C PHE A 77 13.49 1.08 1.68
N TYR A 78 14.11 0.79 2.81
CA TYR A 78 13.41 0.43 4.04
C TYR A 78 13.51 1.62 5.00
N PRO A 79 12.39 2.17 5.49
CA PRO A 79 12.42 3.11 6.59
C PRO A 79 13.14 2.46 7.79
N SER A 80 14.00 3.22 8.46
CA SER A 80 14.64 2.77 9.71
C SER A 80 13.71 2.84 10.92
N THR A 81 12.59 3.55 10.80
CA THR A 81 11.56 3.71 11.82
C THR A 81 10.27 3.03 11.38
N ASP A 82 9.64 2.30 12.29
CA ASP A 82 8.33 1.72 12.06
C ASP A 82 7.31 2.83 11.76
N LEU A 83 6.50 2.61 10.73
CA LEU A 83 5.37 3.45 10.39
C LEU A 83 4.14 2.94 11.14
N THR A 84 3.28 3.84 11.58
CA THR A 84 2.00 3.43 12.17
C THR A 84 1.01 2.98 11.10
N PHE A 85 -0.04 2.27 11.51
CA PHE A 85 -1.12 1.89 10.60
C PHE A 85 -1.80 3.12 9.99
N GLU A 86 -2.02 4.16 10.79
CA GLU A 86 -2.64 5.42 10.36
C GLU A 86 -1.82 6.11 9.26
N GLU A 87 -0.49 6.18 9.44
CA GLU A 87 0.40 6.76 8.43
C GLU A 87 0.31 5.99 7.11
N ILE A 88 0.19 4.67 7.16
CA ILE A 88 0.15 3.85 5.95
C ILE A 88 -1.22 3.91 5.29
N PHE A 89 -2.30 3.86 6.06
CA PHE A 89 -3.65 3.96 5.50
C PHE A 89 -3.91 5.34 4.88
N SER A 90 -3.27 6.40 5.40
CA SER A 90 -3.32 7.73 4.77
C SER A 90 -2.72 7.79 3.36
N MET A 91 -1.94 6.79 2.94
CA MET A 91 -1.41 6.71 1.58
C MET A 91 -2.49 6.30 0.56
N PHE A 92 -3.59 5.71 1.00
CA PHE A 92 -4.68 5.28 0.15
C PHE A 92 -5.75 6.35 0.05
N LYS A 93 -6.21 6.62 -1.17
CA LYS A 93 -7.41 7.43 -1.41
C LYS A 93 -8.65 6.64 -1.08
N ARG A 94 -8.62 5.37 -1.50
CA ARG A 94 -9.66 4.37 -1.27
C ARG A 94 -8.96 3.03 -1.05
N PHE A 95 -9.31 2.36 0.04
CA PHE A 95 -8.83 1.03 0.34
C PHE A 95 -10.02 0.22 0.86
N GLU A 96 -10.47 -0.72 0.04
CA GLU A 96 -11.59 -1.59 0.35
C GLU A 96 -11.17 -3.04 0.16
N VAL A 97 -11.40 -3.84 1.19
CA VAL A 97 -11.12 -5.27 1.19
C VAL A 97 -12.35 -6.00 1.73
N VAL A 98 -12.81 -6.99 0.98
CA VAL A 98 -13.83 -7.95 1.37
C VAL A 98 -13.14 -9.29 1.60
N MET A 99 -13.38 -9.88 2.77
CA MET A 99 -12.77 -11.14 3.18
C MET A 99 -13.85 -12.15 3.53
N GLY A 100 -13.71 -13.38 3.06
CA GLY A 100 -14.65 -14.45 3.35
C GLY A 100 -14.37 -15.71 2.56
N THR A 101 -14.96 -16.82 2.97
CA THR A 101 -14.90 -18.09 2.22
C THR A 101 -15.63 -17.94 0.89
N ASP A 102 -14.97 -18.31 -0.20
CA ASP A 102 -15.50 -18.25 -1.58
C ASP A 102 -16.11 -16.88 -1.95
N ILE A 103 -15.55 -15.78 -1.41
CA ILE A 103 -16.13 -14.43 -1.50
C ILE A 103 -16.30 -13.93 -2.95
N ASN A 104 -15.53 -14.48 -3.89
CA ASN A 104 -15.67 -14.16 -5.31
C ASN A 104 -16.96 -14.72 -5.94
N GLU A 105 -17.61 -15.70 -5.31
CA GLU A 105 -18.89 -16.28 -5.73
C GLU A 105 -20.09 -15.60 -5.08
N VAL A 106 -19.85 -14.72 -4.10
CA VAL A 106 -20.90 -14.02 -3.34
C VAL A 106 -21.16 -12.66 -3.99
N GLU A 107 -22.36 -12.48 -4.53
CA GLU A 107 -22.85 -11.17 -4.96
C GLU A 107 -23.53 -10.45 -3.79
N VAL A 108 -23.03 -9.26 -3.47
CA VAL A 108 -23.63 -8.36 -2.49
C VAL A 108 -24.22 -7.17 -3.25
N ASN A 109 -25.51 -6.93 -3.09
CA ASN A 109 -26.15 -5.72 -3.58
C ASN A 109 -25.89 -4.59 -2.58
N GLU A 110 -25.33 -3.47 -3.05
CA GLU A 110 -25.01 -2.31 -2.21
C GLU A 110 -26.24 -1.67 -1.57
N ASP A 111 -27.43 -1.89 -2.14
CA ASP A 111 -28.70 -1.37 -1.59
C ASP A 111 -29.25 -2.25 -0.46
N ASP A 112 -28.78 -3.49 -0.32
CA ASP A 112 -29.26 -4.47 0.66
C ASP A 112 -28.40 -4.46 1.95
N THR A 113 -28.06 -3.26 2.44
CA THR A 113 -27.28 -3.09 3.68
C THR A 113 -28.17 -3.06 4.91
N LEU A 114 -27.81 -3.83 5.95
CA LEU A 114 -28.46 -3.81 7.26
C LEU A 114 -27.49 -3.27 8.32
N ASP A 115 -27.97 -2.34 9.13
CA ASP A 115 -27.20 -1.84 10.27
C ASP A 115 -27.19 -2.88 11.40
N LEU A 116 -25.99 -3.27 11.82
CA LEU A 116 -25.80 -3.99 13.07
C LEU A 116 -25.82 -2.98 14.23
N LYS A 117 -26.70 -3.22 15.21
CA LYS A 117 -26.79 -2.44 16.45
C LYS A 117 -25.89 -2.98 17.54
#